data_AF-A0A953PN99-F1
#
_entry.id   AF-A0A953PN99-F1
#
_cell.length_a   1.000
_cell.length_b   1.000
_cell.length_c   1.000
_cell.angle_alpha   90.00
_cell.angle_beta   90.00
_cell.angle_gamma   90.00
#
_symmetry.space_group_name_H-M   'P 1'
#
loop_
_entity.id
_entity.type
_entity.pdbx_description
1 polymer ?
#
loop_
_entity_poly.entity_id
_entity_poly.type
_entity_poly.pdbx_seq_one_letter_code
_entity_poly.pdbx_strand_id
1 'polypeptide(L)'
;MTVALDTNVLAYAEGVNDTGKKAVALTLLHALPPESTLIPVQSLGELFSVLVRKAGRSKARAQRAVLTWGDAFPLIETSREVVLMAMNLAADRQLGVWDSVILAAAADAHCRLLLSEDLQDGFTWSGVTVTNPFSEPRHPLLNAMLRV
;
A
#
# COMPACT_ATOMS: atom_id res chain seq x y z
N MET A 1 2.99 -2.46 -15.99
CA MET A 1 3.67 -2.78 -14.72
C MET A 1 2.67 -2.50 -13.61
N THR A 2 2.43 -3.43 -12.70
CA THR A 2 1.47 -3.25 -11.60
C THR A 2 2.16 -2.79 -10.33
N VAL A 3 1.46 -1.97 -9.55
CA VAL A 3 1.89 -1.44 -8.25
C VAL A 3 0.86 -1.76 -7.17
N ALA A 4 1.33 -2.14 -5.99
CA ALA A 4 0.51 -2.29 -4.80
C ALA A 4 0.65 -1.06 -3.90
N LEU A 5 -0.45 -0.69 -3.22
CA LEU A 5 -0.48 0.40 -2.25
C LEU A 5 -0.51 -0.13 -0.82
N ASP A 6 0.38 0.36 0.02
CA ASP A 6 0.36 0.12 1.46
C ASP A 6 -0.63 1.07 2.19
N THR A 7 -0.97 0.73 3.43
CA THR A 7 -1.91 1.46 4.29
C THR A 7 -1.50 2.91 4.51
N ASN A 8 -0.20 3.20 4.72
CA ASN A 8 0.26 4.56 4.98
C ASN A 8 -0.06 5.52 3.82
N VAL A 9 0.07 5.08 2.57
CA VAL A 9 -0.27 5.88 1.39
C VAL A 9 -1.76 6.25 1.38
N LEU A 10 -2.63 5.28 1.64
CA LEU A 10 -4.08 5.49 1.71
C LEU A 10 -4.47 6.40 2.89
N ALA A 11 -3.83 6.19 4.05
CA ALA A 11 -4.06 7.00 5.25
C ALA A 11 -3.67 8.47 5.01
N TYR A 12 -2.54 8.74 4.35
CA TYR A 12 -2.15 10.10 3.98
C TYR A 12 -3.13 10.73 2.99
N ALA A 13 -3.62 9.99 1.99
CA ALA A 13 -4.64 10.48 1.06
C ALA A 13 -5.94 10.87 1.79
N GLU A 14 -6.33 10.11 2.81
CA GLU A 14 -7.46 10.41 3.69
C GLU A 14 -7.22 11.58 4.66
N GLY A 15 -6.01 12.15 4.67
CA GLY A 15 -5.61 13.24 5.55
C GLY A 15 -5.39 12.81 6.99
N VAL A 16 -5.00 11.55 7.21
CA VAL A 16 -4.53 11.10 8.51
C VAL A 16 -3.09 11.59 8.71
N ASN A 17 -2.83 12.23 9.86
CA ASN A 17 -1.55 12.88 10.17
C ASN A 17 -1.19 14.04 9.20
N ASP A 18 0.10 14.36 9.14
CA ASP A 18 0.77 15.50 8.51
C ASP A 18 0.09 16.04 7.23
N THR A 19 -0.27 17.31 7.26
CA THR A 19 -0.88 18.04 6.14
C THR A 19 -0.03 18.05 4.88
N GLY A 20 1.30 17.94 5.00
CA GLY A 20 2.22 17.97 3.85
C GLY A 20 2.12 16.73 2.97
N LYS A 21 1.98 15.54 3.57
CA LYS A 21 1.98 14.27 2.82
C LYS A 21 0.67 13.99 2.08
N LYS A 22 -0.45 14.58 2.52
CA LYS A 22 -1.74 14.42 1.84
C LYS A 22 -1.69 14.88 0.40
N ALA A 23 -1.14 16.07 0.14
CA ALA A 23 -1.06 16.62 -1.21
C ALA A 23 -0.19 15.74 -2.11
N VAL A 24 0.93 15.23 -1.58
CA VAL A 24 1.83 14.31 -2.29
C VAL A 24 1.14 12.99 -2.59
N ALA A 25 0.46 12.38 -1.62
CA ALA A 25 -0.27 11.13 -1.79
C ALA A 25 -1.39 11.25 -2.83
N LEU A 26 -2.19 12.31 -2.79
CA LEU A 26 -3.25 12.53 -3.78
C LEU A 26 -2.68 12.77 -5.18
N THR A 27 -1.62 13.58 -5.31
CA THR A 27 -0.96 13.82 -6.60
C THR A 27 -0.40 12.53 -7.18
N LEU A 28 0.25 11.72 -6.34
CA LEU A 28 0.76 10.41 -6.72
C LEU A 28 -0.35 9.49 -7.23
N LEU A 29 -1.44 9.34 -6.45
CA LEU A 29 -2.53 8.44 -6.79
C LEU A 29 -3.26 8.84 -8.07
N HIS A 30 -3.41 10.14 -8.34
CA HIS A 30 -3.96 10.62 -9.61
C HIS A 30 -3.05 10.37 -10.82
N ALA A 31 -1.74 10.28 -10.60
CA ALA A 31 -0.76 10.02 -11.65
C ALA A 31 -0.52 8.52 -11.90
N LEU A 32 -1.00 7.65 -11.01
CA LEU A 32 -0.89 6.20 -11.19
C LEU A 32 -2.03 5.69 -12.08
N PRO A 33 -1.78 4.77 -13.03
CA PRO A 33 -2.83 4.17 -13.84
C PRO A 33 -3.77 3.31 -12.97
N PRO A 34 -5.10 3.59 -12.90
CA PRO A 34 -6.01 2.90 -11.98
C PRO A 34 -6.04 1.38 -12.19
N GLU A 35 -6.09 0.92 -13.44
CA GLU A 35 -6.13 -0.51 -13.81
C GLU A 35 -4.83 -1.28 -13.46
N SER A 36 -3.74 -0.56 -13.19
CA SER A 36 -2.44 -1.14 -12.79
C SER A 36 -2.05 -0.79 -11.36
N THR A 37 -2.97 -0.19 -10.60
CA THR A 37 -2.77 0.19 -9.20
C THR A 37 -3.69 -0.65 -8.34
N LEU A 38 -3.10 -1.54 -7.55
CA LEU A 38 -3.82 -2.55 -6.80
C LEU A 38 -3.74 -2.26 -5.30
N ILE A 39 -4.76 -2.67 -4.55
CA ILE A 39 -4.82 -2.51 -3.09
C ILE A 39 -4.97 -3.89 -2.44
N PRO A 40 -3.99 -4.35 -1.64
CA PRO A 40 -4.18 -5.49 -0.76
C PRO A 40 -5.36 -5.26 0.20
N VAL A 41 -6.26 -6.23 0.33
CA VAL A 41 -7.41 -6.13 1.25
C VAL A 41 -6.98 -5.93 2.71
N GLN A 42 -5.79 -6.40 3.06
CA GLN A 42 -5.15 -6.13 4.36
C GLN A 42 -4.97 -4.61 4.59
N SER A 43 -4.53 -3.86 3.58
CA SER A 43 -4.34 -2.41 3.67
C SER A 43 -5.65 -1.66 3.90
N LEU A 44 -6.77 -2.16 3.36
CA LEU A 44 -8.11 -1.62 3.63
C LEU A 44 -8.56 -1.87 5.08
N GLY A 45 -8.29 -3.07 5.61
CA GLY A 45 -8.59 -3.41 7.00
C GLY A 45 -7.81 -2.54 7.98
N GLU A 46 -6.53 -2.30 7.70
CA GLU A 46 -5.69 -1.40 8.49
C GLU A 46 -6.13 0.05 8.35
N LEU A 47 -6.50 0.50 7.14
CA LEU A 47 -7.03 1.84 6.90
C LEU A 47 -8.27 2.10 7.76
N PHE A 48 -9.21 1.15 7.83
CA PHE A 48 -10.37 1.29 8.72
C PHE A 48 -9.96 1.55 10.17
N SER A 49 -9.04 0.73 10.68
CA SER A 49 -8.52 0.85 12.05
C SER A 49 -7.87 2.20 12.30
N VAL A 50 -7.04 2.66 11.35
CA VAL A 50 -6.36 3.96 11.39
C VAL A 50 -7.36 5.12 11.36
N LEU A 51 -8.36 5.08 10.48
CA LEU A 51 -9.38 6.12 10.38
C LEU A 51 -10.22 6.26 11.65
N VAL A 52 -10.56 5.15 12.30
CA VAL A 52 -11.31 5.16 13.56
C VAL A 52 -10.41 5.62 14.72
N ARG A 53 -9.23 5.01 14.87
CA ARG A 53 -8.38 5.21 16.07
C ARG A 53 -7.58 6.50 16.02
N LYS A 54 -6.98 6.85 14.88
CA LYS A 54 -6.10 8.02 14.73
C LYS A 54 -6.86 9.24 14.23
N ALA A 55 -7.75 9.09 13.26
CA ALA A 55 -8.49 10.22 12.68
C ALA A 55 -9.83 10.53 13.37
N GLY A 56 -10.20 9.78 14.41
CA GLY A 56 -11.42 10.01 15.20
C GLY A 56 -12.71 9.87 14.41
N ARG A 57 -12.69 9.21 13.24
CA ARG A 57 -13.90 9.05 12.40
C ARG A 57 -14.84 8.02 13.04
N SER A 58 -16.15 8.22 12.86
CA SER A 58 -17.12 7.17 13.19
C SER A 58 -16.88 5.93 12.33
N LYS A 59 -17.18 4.74 12.87
CA LYS A 59 -17.07 3.47 12.14
C LYS A 59 -17.80 3.51 10.78
N ALA A 60 -18.98 4.12 10.74
CA ALA A 60 -19.74 4.27 9.50
C ALA A 60 -19.02 5.16 8.46
N ARG A 61 -18.35 6.23 8.89
CA ARG A 61 -17.56 7.08 7.98
C ARG A 61 -16.28 6.38 7.52
N ALA A 62 -15.62 5.64 8.40
CA ALA A 62 -14.44 4.84 8.04
C ALA A 62 -14.80 3.71 7.06
N GLN A 63 -15.92 3.02 7.27
CA GLN A 63 -16.43 1.99 6.37
C GLN A 63 -16.69 2.56 4.97
N ARG A 64 -17.37 3.71 4.87
CA ARG A 64 -17.61 4.34 3.55
C ARG A 64 -16.32 4.68 2.82
N ALA A 65 -15.31 5.20 3.53
CA ALA A 65 -14.02 5.49 2.92
C ALA A 65 -13.36 4.21 2.37
N VAL A 66 -13.34 3.13 3.15
CA VAL A 66 -12.81 1.83 2.71
C VAL A 66 -13.54 1.30 1.47
N LEU A 67 -14.87 1.40 1.42
CA LEU A 67 -15.65 1.01 0.24
C LEU A 67 -15.27 1.85 -0.98
N THR A 68 -15.12 3.17 -0.83
CA THR A 68 -14.67 4.03 -1.93
C THR A 68 -13.31 3.63 -2.49
N TRP A 69 -12.35 3.23 -1.65
CA TRP A 69 -11.06 2.71 -2.14
C TRP A 69 -11.20 1.37 -2.85
N GLY A 70 -12.04 0.47 -2.33
CA GLY A 70 -12.29 -0.83 -2.95
C GLY A 70 -13.05 -0.77 -4.28
N ASP A 71 -13.86 0.28 -4.49
CA ASP A 71 -14.55 0.53 -5.76
C ASP A 71 -13.63 1.24 -6.78
N ALA A 72 -12.61 1.96 -6.32
CA ALA A 72 -11.73 2.77 -7.16
C ALA A 72 -10.54 2.01 -7.76
N PHE A 73 -10.09 0.93 -7.11
CA PHE A 73 -8.90 0.17 -7.50
C PHE A 73 -9.13 -1.34 -7.38
N PRO A 74 -8.54 -2.16 -8.27
CA PRO A 74 -8.57 -3.61 -8.13
C PRO A 74 -7.96 -4.07 -6.79
N LEU A 75 -8.58 -5.07 -6.18
CA LEU A 75 -8.16 -5.61 -4.88
C LEU A 75 -7.29 -6.86 -5.03
N ILE A 76 -6.34 -7.02 -4.10
CA ILE A 76 -5.57 -8.25 -3.94
C ILE A 76 -6.07 -8.97 -2.69
N GLU A 77 -6.64 -10.16 -2.87
CA GLU A 77 -7.13 -11.01 -1.79
C GLU A 77 -5.98 -11.62 -0.98
N THR A 78 -6.22 -11.84 0.31
CA THR A 78 -5.26 -12.56 1.18
C THR A 78 -5.63 -14.04 1.21
N SER A 79 -5.03 -14.82 0.31
CA SER A 79 -5.19 -16.27 0.27
C SER A 79 -4.43 -16.99 1.39
N ARG A 80 -4.67 -18.30 1.56
CA ARG A 80 -3.90 -19.13 2.49
C ARG A 80 -2.42 -19.13 2.12
N GLU A 81 -2.13 -19.19 0.83
CA GLU A 81 -0.79 -19.20 0.26
C GLU A 81 -0.05 -17.91 0.60
N VAL A 82 -0.70 -16.75 0.44
CA VAL A 82 -0.18 -15.43 0.85
C VAL A 82 0.17 -15.42 2.34
N VAL A 83 -0.69 -15.96 3.20
CA VAL A 83 -0.43 -16.03 4.65
C VAL A 83 0.81 -16.87 4.96
N LEU A 84 0.95 -18.04 4.34
CA LEU A 84 2.12 -18.90 4.56
C LEU A 84 3.41 -18.25 4.02
N MET A 85 3.35 -17.60 2.86
CA MET A 85 4.46 -16.82 2.32
C MET A 85 4.87 -15.68 3.25
N ALA A 86 3.90 -14.95 3.80
CA ALA A 86 4.12 -13.87 4.75
C ALA A 86 4.78 -14.36 6.04
N MET A 87 4.38 -15.51 6.59
CA MET A 87 5.00 -16.08 7.78
C MET A 87 6.47 -16.44 7.55
N ASN A 88 6.78 -17.05 6.40
CA ASN A 88 8.16 -17.36 6.02
C ASN A 88 8.98 -16.07 5.85
N LEU A 89 8.43 -15.08 5.14
CA LEU A 89 9.06 -13.77 4.95
C LEU A 89 9.34 -13.07 6.29
N ALA A 90 8.37 -13.06 7.20
CA ALA A 90 8.51 -12.46 8.52
C ALA A 90 9.65 -13.14 9.33
N ALA A 91 9.73 -14.47 9.29
CA ALA A 91 10.79 -15.21 9.94
C ALA A 91 12.17 -14.93 9.31
N ASP A 92 12.26 -14.95 7.98
CA ASP A 92 13.51 -14.85 7.23
C ASP A 92 14.09 -13.43 7.15
N ARG A 93 13.23 -12.40 7.26
CA ARG A 93 13.60 -10.99 7.08
C ARG A 93 13.31 -10.14 8.31
N GLN A 94 12.82 -10.73 9.39
CA GLN A 94 12.51 -10.05 10.66
C GLN A 94 11.54 -8.88 10.46
N LEU A 95 10.63 -8.99 9.49
CA LEU A 95 9.57 -8.03 9.22
C LEU A 95 8.36 -8.29 10.11
N GLY A 96 7.54 -7.25 10.33
CA GLY A 96 6.23 -7.41 10.94
C GLY A 96 5.36 -8.34 10.09
N VAL A 97 4.51 -9.15 10.75
CA VAL A 97 3.65 -10.11 10.04
C VAL A 97 2.67 -9.42 9.09
N TRP A 98 2.13 -8.25 9.47
CA TRP A 98 1.17 -7.52 8.65
C TRP A 98 1.83 -6.88 7.42
N ASP A 99 3.00 -6.26 7.59
CA ASP A 99 3.82 -5.78 6.47
C ASP A 99 4.19 -6.93 5.53
N SER A 100 4.50 -8.10 6.10
CA SER A 100 4.81 -9.31 5.33
C SER A 100 3.61 -9.82 4.53
N VAL A 101 2.38 -9.71 5.05
CA VAL A 101 1.15 -10.05 4.32
C VAL A 101 0.95 -9.11 3.13
N ILE A 102 1.13 -7.81 3.33
CA ILE A 102 1.02 -6.81 2.24
C ILE A 102 2.05 -7.07 1.14
N LEU A 103 3.31 -7.32 1.52
CA LEU A 103 4.36 -7.63 0.54
C LEU A 103 4.16 -8.99 -0.14
N ALA A 104 3.71 -10.02 0.58
CA ALA A 104 3.39 -11.32 0.02
C ALA A 104 2.22 -11.24 -0.96
N ALA A 105 1.15 -10.51 -0.62
CA ALA A 105 0.02 -10.28 -1.51
C ALA A 105 0.46 -9.55 -2.79
N ALA A 106 1.27 -8.50 -2.66
CA ALA A 106 1.83 -7.79 -3.81
C ALA A 106 2.63 -8.73 -4.74
N ALA A 107 3.44 -9.62 -4.17
CA ALA A 107 4.22 -10.58 -4.95
C ALA A 107 3.35 -11.65 -5.64
N ASP A 108 2.34 -12.17 -4.95
CA ASP A 108 1.38 -13.15 -5.47
C ASP A 108 0.58 -12.57 -6.64
N ALA A 109 0.18 -11.30 -6.54
CA ALA A 109 -0.44 -10.53 -7.63
C ALA A 109 0.55 -10.03 -8.70
N HIS A 110 1.81 -10.47 -8.67
CA HIS A 110 2.86 -10.11 -9.61
C HIS A 110 3.11 -8.59 -9.74
N CYS A 111 2.85 -7.83 -8.68
CA CYS A 111 3.24 -6.43 -8.60
C CYS A 111 4.76 -6.29 -8.71
N ARG A 112 5.21 -5.25 -9.40
CA ARG A 112 6.65 -4.92 -9.48
C ARG A 112 7.05 -3.90 -8.44
N LEU A 113 6.09 -3.14 -7.92
CA LEU A 113 6.30 -2.14 -6.89
C LEU A 113 5.31 -2.33 -5.74
N LEU A 114 5.77 -2.08 -4.52
CA LEU A 114 4.94 -1.79 -3.34
C LEU A 114 5.27 -0.38 -2.86
N LEU A 115 4.27 0.51 -2.83
CA LEU A 115 4.46 1.86 -2.30
C LEU A 115 4.24 1.83 -0.79
N SER A 116 5.31 2.01 -0.02
CA SER A 116 5.27 1.98 1.44
C SER A 116 6.30 2.95 2.01
N GLU A 117 5.89 3.74 3.00
CA GLU A 117 6.80 4.56 3.81
C GLU A 117 7.48 3.77 4.93
N ASP A 118 6.77 2.80 5.51
CA ASP A 118 7.20 2.09 6.72
C ASP A 118 8.23 0.99 6.41
N LEU A 119 8.25 0.50 5.17
CA LEU A 119 9.23 -0.50 4.72
C LEU A 119 10.48 0.14 4.13
N GLN A 120 11.58 -0.63 4.14
CA GLN A 120 12.87 -0.16 3.62
C GLN A 120 12.79 0.13 2.12
N ASP A 121 13.00 1.39 1.73
CA ASP A 121 13.08 1.80 0.33
C ASP A 121 14.19 1.02 -0.41
N GLY A 122 13.87 0.52 -1.60
CA GLY A 122 14.77 -0.31 -2.41
C GLY A 122 14.83 -1.78 -1.99
N PHE A 123 14.14 -2.20 -0.92
CA PHE A 123 14.06 -3.61 -0.56
C PHE A 123 13.37 -4.41 -1.67
N THR A 124 13.94 -5.56 -2.03
CA THR A 124 13.39 -6.43 -3.09
C THR A 124 13.09 -7.81 -2.54
N TRP A 125 11.92 -8.33 -2.85
CA TRP A 125 11.57 -9.71 -2.54
C TRP A 125 10.56 -10.26 -3.55
N SER A 126 10.81 -11.49 -4.02
CA SER A 126 9.94 -12.20 -4.97
C SER A 126 9.49 -11.37 -6.19
N GLY A 127 10.38 -10.51 -6.71
CA GLY A 127 10.11 -9.65 -7.88
C GLY A 127 9.44 -8.31 -7.59
N VAL A 128 9.01 -8.06 -6.34
CA VAL A 128 8.49 -6.77 -5.87
C VAL A 128 9.64 -5.92 -5.35
N THR A 129 9.66 -4.64 -5.72
CA THR A 129 10.53 -3.62 -5.12
C THR A 129 9.71 -2.70 -4.25
N VAL A 130 10.08 -2.55 -2.98
CA VAL A 130 9.50 -1.54 -2.10
C VAL A 130 10.05 -0.18 -2.50
N THR A 131 9.16 0.81 -2.60
CA THR A 131 9.57 2.20 -2.75
C THR A 131 8.76 3.12 -1.85
N ASN A 132 9.46 4.04 -1.19
CA ASN A 132 8.85 5.11 -0.42
C ASN A 132 8.49 6.27 -1.37
N PRO A 133 7.21 6.53 -1.64
CA PRO A 133 6.81 7.56 -2.59
C PRO A 133 7.05 9.01 -2.08
N PHE A 134 7.36 9.15 -0.80
CA PHE A 134 7.63 10.44 -0.13
C PHE A 134 9.13 10.73 0.03
N SER A 135 9.99 9.82 -0.42
CA SER A 135 11.44 10.02 -0.44
C SER A 135 11.88 10.95 -1.58
N GLU A 136 12.91 11.76 -1.32
CA GLU A 136 13.58 12.61 -2.31
C GLU A 136 15.07 12.27 -2.36
N PRO A 137 15.61 11.83 -3.52
CA PRO A 137 14.91 11.57 -4.78
C PRO A 137 14.03 10.31 -4.74
N ARG A 138 12.92 10.31 -5.51
CA ARG A 138 12.07 9.11 -5.67
C ARG A 138 12.81 7.98 -6.40
N HIS A 139 12.48 6.75 -6.04
CA HIS A 139 13.04 5.56 -6.69
C HIS A 139 12.79 5.56 -8.22
N PRO A 140 13.79 5.18 -9.06
CA PRO A 140 13.68 5.23 -10.52
C PRO A 140 12.50 4.43 -11.10
N LEU A 141 12.15 3.28 -10.50
CA LEU A 141 11.01 2.48 -10.95
C LEU A 141 9.67 3.20 -10.79
N LEU A 142 9.51 3.97 -9.70
CA LEU A 142 8.31 4.77 -9.50
C LEU A 142 8.25 5.90 -10.53
N ASN A 143 9.36 6.58 -10.78
CA ASN A 143 9.43 7.62 -11.81
C ASN A 143 9.11 7.08 -13.22
N ALA A 144 9.55 5.86 -13.55
CA ALA A 144 9.21 5.22 -14.82
C ALA A 144 7.71 4.93 -14.94
N MET A 145 7.06 4.56 -13.83
CA MET A 145 5.62 4.29 -13.81
C MET A 145 4.77 5.54 -13.99
N LEU A 146 5.19 6.67 -13.41
CA LEU A 146 4.46 7.95 -13.44
C LEU A 146 4.61 8.72 -14.77
N ARG A 147 5.44 8.23 -15.70
CA ARG A 147 5.71 8.86 -17.01
C ARG A 147 4.86 8.26 -18.14
N VAL A 148 4.02 7.27 -17.83
CA VAL A 148 3.12 6.57 -18.76
C VAL A 148 1.76 7.23 -18.73
#